data_AF-A0A7C3M021-F1
#
_entry.id   AF-A0A7C3M021-F1
#
_cell.length_a   1.000
_cell.length_b   1.000
_cell.length_c   1.000
_cell.angle_alpha   90.00
_cell.angle_beta   90.00
_cell.angle_gamma   90.00
#
_symmetry.space_group_name_H-M   'P 1'
#
loop_
_entity.id
_entity.type
_entity.pdbx_description
1 polymer ?
#
loop_
_entity_poly.entity_id
_entity_poly.type
_entity_poly.pdbx_seq_one_letter_code
_entity_poly.pdbx_strand_id
1 'polypeptide(L)'
;LNAGFANYTYNQNKKLHRFLTKNAFLNLGHPFQPFILGQKNLAPRLSVLLDIPLVIFGENEAEYGNAIEDNEKPTRDSKYYSAEVSIKDLVLGGVSAQELIDKHQFKLSDLEAYFPTSPYEIEKTGMEVHYLGYYVKWHPQDVYYYSVENTDFMPNDHRTEGSFSKYSSLDDKIDWLHYHTTTIKFGIGRATYDSAQEIRNGDITREEGVALIKRFDGEFPQQYIKDCCEYMDITLQEYHDAIEKFRSPHLWDKVNGIWQLKKPIWKEKI
;
A
#
# COMPACT_ATOMS: atom_id res chain seq x y z
N LEU A 1 -16.35 14.54 4.26
CA LEU A 1 -16.35 15.89 3.64
C LEU A 1 -17.18 16.91 4.43
N ASN A 2 -18.36 16.56 4.97
CA ASN A 2 -19.26 17.52 5.64
C ASN A 2 -18.93 17.83 7.12
N ALA A 3 -17.81 17.34 7.65
CA ALA A 3 -17.42 17.51 9.05
C ALA A 3 -16.77 18.87 9.38
N GLY A 4 -16.77 19.82 8.43
CA GLY A 4 -16.27 21.19 8.65
C GLY A 4 -14.75 21.39 8.50
N PHE A 5 -14.00 20.35 8.13
CA PHE A 5 -12.57 20.45 7.88
C PHE A 5 -12.25 21.03 6.49
N ALA A 6 -11.15 21.79 6.39
CA ALA A 6 -10.56 22.13 5.11
C ALA A 6 -9.96 20.87 4.47
N ASN A 7 -10.35 20.58 3.22
CA ASN A 7 -9.87 19.41 2.50
C ASN A 7 -9.01 19.85 1.31
N TYR A 8 -7.79 19.31 1.22
CA TYR A 8 -6.94 19.45 0.05
C TYR A 8 -6.99 18.15 -0.75
N THR A 9 -7.42 18.23 -2.00
CA THR A 9 -7.44 17.08 -2.91
C THR A 9 -6.42 17.30 -4.02
N TYR A 10 -5.45 16.40 -4.12
CA TYR A 10 -4.45 16.44 -5.18
C TYR A 10 -4.83 15.45 -6.28
N ASN A 11 -5.00 15.97 -7.51
CA ASN A 11 -5.27 15.15 -8.69
C ASN A 11 -4.02 15.14 -9.56
N GLN A 12 -3.24 14.07 -9.46
CA GLN A 12 -2.05 13.85 -10.27
C GLN A 12 -2.38 13.74 -11.77
N ASN A 13 -1.36 13.91 -12.62
CA ASN A 13 -1.50 13.65 -14.05
C ASN A 13 -1.93 12.19 -14.27
N LYS A 14 -3.18 11.99 -14.69
CA LYS A 14 -3.78 10.65 -14.85
C LYS A 14 -3.05 9.78 -15.88
N LYS A 15 -2.48 10.39 -16.94
CA LYS A 15 -1.71 9.65 -17.95
C LYS A 15 -0.43 9.11 -17.35
N LEU A 16 0.27 9.95 -16.57
CA LEU A 16 1.46 9.53 -15.84
C LEU A 16 1.12 8.46 -14.81
N HIS A 17 0.09 8.67 -13.98
CA HIS A 17 -0.26 7.70 -12.94
C HIS A 17 -0.60 6.33 -13.53
N ARG A 18 -1.40 6.30 -14.60
CA ARG A 18 -1.71 5.08 -15.37
C ARG A 18 -0.44 4.39 -15.89
N PHE A 19 0.48 5.17 -16.47
CA PHE A 19 1.77 4.67 -16.95
C PHE A 19 2.62 4.09 -15.82
N LEU A 20 2.71 4.79 -14.69
CA LEU A 20 3.46 4.34 -13.52
C LEU A 20 2.85 3.07 -12.92
N THR A 21 1.51 2.97 -12.80
CA THR A 21 0.84 1.76 -12.31
C THR A 21 1.15 0.56 -13.21
N LYS A 22 1.06 0.73 -14.53
CA LYS A 22 1.42 -0.32 -15.51
C LYS A 22 2.87 -0.78 -15.32
N ASN A 23 3.82 0.16 -15.27
CA ASN A 23 5.23 -0.17 -15.15
C ASN A 23 5.58 -0.74 -13.77
N ALA A 24 4.99 -0.23 -12.69
CA ALA A 24 5.19 -0.77 -11.35
C ALA A 24 4.65 -2.20 -11.24
N PHE A 25 3.55 -2.53 -11.91
CA PHE A 25 3.09 -3.90 -12.05
C PHE A 25 4.06 -4.77 -12.86
N LEU A 26 4.37 -4.37 -14.10
CA LEU A 26 5.15 -5.20 -15.02
C LEU A 26 6.62 -5.38 -14.61
N ASN A 27 7.24 -4.35 -14.03
CA ASN A 27 8.66 -4.34 -13.68
C ASN A 27 8.91 -4.79 -12.24
N LEU A 28 8.01 -4.46 -11.32
CA LEU A 28 8.24 -4.65 -9.87
C LEU A 28 7.27 -5.64 -9.22
N GLY A 29 6.18 -6.02 -9.90
CA GLY A 29 5.09 -6.77 -9.27
C GLY A 29 4.44 -5.98 -8.15
N HIS A 30 4.38 -4.65 -8.27
CA HIS A 30 3.88 -3.75 -7.23
C HIS A 30 3.06 -2.60 -7.85
N PRO A 31 1.84 -2.85 -8.33
CA PRO A 31 1.01 -1.85 -9.01
C PRO A 31 0.68 -0.63 -8.14
N PHE A 32 0.68 -0.82 -6.82
CA PHE A 32 0.31 0.20 -5.83
C PHE A 32 1.45 1.16 -5.45
N GLN A 33 2.69 0.90 -5.92
CA GLN A 33 3.84 1.75 -5.63
C GLN A 33 3.58 3.25 -5.91
N PRO A 34 3.00 3.66 -7.06
CA PRO A 34 2.79 5.07 -7.34
C PRO A 34 1.80 5.72 -6.38
N PHE A 35 0.79 4.97 -5.93
CA PHE A 35 -0.15 5.44 -4.90
C PHE A 35 0.57 5.67 -3.57
N ILE A 36 1.35 4.70 -3.10
CA ILE A 36 2.09 4.79 -1.84
C ILE A 36 3.07 5.98 -1.85
N LEU A 37 3.81 6.16 -2.95
CA LEU A 37 4.73 7.29 -3.08
C LEU A 37 4.00 8.63 -3.05
N GLY A 38 2.88 8.74 -3.77
CA GLY A 38 2.06 9.95 -3.75
C GLY A 38 1.51 10.25 -2.35
N GLN A 39 0.92 9.25 -1.70
CA GLN A 39 0.35 9.38 -0.35
C GLN A 39 1.41 9.82 0.68
N LYS A 40 2.56 9.14 0.70
CA LYS A 40 3.61 9.37 1.70
C LYS A 40 4.34 10.70 1.53
N ASN A 41 4.40 11.23 0.31
CA ASN A 41 5.15 12.45 0.01
C ASN A 41 4.27 13.70 -0.04
N LEU A 42 2.97 13.58 -0.35
CA LEU A 42 2.09 14.72 -0.50
C LEU A 42 1.85 15.48 0.82
N ALA A 43 1.62 14.78 1.93
CA ALA A 43 1.33 15.43 3.21
C ALA A 43 2.52 16.28 3.73
N PRO A 44 3.77 15.76 3.76
CA PRO A 44 4.96 16.56 4.08
C PRO A 44 5.15 17.76 3.15
N ARG A 45 4.90 17.58 1.85
CA ARG A 45 5.01 18.66 0.88
C ARG A 45 3.99 19.78 1.13
N LEU A 46 2.74 19.42 1.39
CA LEU A 46 1.69 20.40 1.72
C LEU A 46 1.98 21.11 3.04
N SER A 47 2.52 20.40 4.02
CA SER A 47 2.94 20.99 5.29
C SER A 47 3.98 22.10 5.07
N VAL A 48 5.03 21.85 4.30
CA VAL A 48 6.03 22.86 3.94
C VAL A 48 5.40 24.04 3.18
N LEU A 49 4.57 23.76 2.18
CA LEU A 49 3.95 24.80 1.34
C LEU A 49 2.99 25.71 2.11
N LEU A 50 2.35 25.19 3.16
CA LEU A 50 1.36 25.88 3.97
C LEU A 50 1.90 26.34 5.32
N ASP A 51 3.21 26.14 5.58
CA ASP A 51 3.87 26.46 6.84
C ASP A 51 3.20 25.81 8.07
N ILE A 52 2.87 24.52 7.94
CA ILE A 52 2.22 23.71 8.98
C ILE A 52 3.28 22.80 9.63
N PRO A 53 3.63 22.95 10.91
CA PRO A 53 4.74 22.21 11.53
C PRO A 53 4.39 20.77 11.95
N LEU A 54 3.15 20.31 11.74
CA LEU A 54 2.70 18.99 12.21
C LEU A 54 1.94 18.23 11.12
N VAL A 55 2.38 16.99 10.87
CA VAL A 55 1.68 16.00 10.05
C VAL A 55 1.37 14.78 10.92
N ILE A 56 0.15 14.28 10.86
CA ILE A 56 -0.25 13.05 11.57
C ILE A 56 -0.70 12.00 10.55
N PHE A 57 -0.02 10.86 10.53
CA PHE A 57 -0.49 9.64 9.87
C PHE A 57 -1.22 8.74 10.88
N GLY A 58 -2.07 7.84 10.40
CA GLY A 58 -2.85 6.94 11.26
C GLY A 58 -1.96 5.89 11.95
N GLU A 59 -1.63 4.85 11.19
CA GLU A 59 -0.89 3.68 11.67
C GLU A 59 0.62 3.80 11.52
N ASN A 60 1.34 3.19 12.47
CA ASN A 60 2.78 3.02 12.36
C ASN A 60 3.08 1.84 11.43
N GLU A 61 4.08 1.98 10.56
CA GLU A 61 4.49 0.93 9.64
C GLU A 61 5.04 -0.32 10.35
N ALA A 62 5.42 -0.19 11.64
CA ALA A 62 5.77 -1.32 12.50
C ALA A 62 4.63 -2.34 12.63
N GLU A 63 3.37 -1.93 12.43
CA GLU A 63 2.22 -2.84 12.39
C GLU A 63 2.26 -3.83 11.21
N TYR A 64 3.05 -3.52 10.17
CA TYR A 64 3.10 -4.26 8.89
C TYR A 64 4.49 -4.82 8.58
N GLY A 65 5.34 -4.95 9.59
CA GLY A 65 6.62 -5.66 9.49
C GLY A 65 7.87 -4.78 9.46
N ASN A 66 7.74 -3.47 9.72
CA ASN A 66 8.91 -2.67 10.09
C ASN A 66 9.39 -3.03 11.51
N ALA A 67 10.54 -2.46 11.90
CA ALA A 67 11.15 -2.67 13.21
C ALA A 67 10.16 -2.30 14.34
N ILE A 68 9.98 -3.18 15.32
CA ILE A 68 9.00 -3.00 16.40
C ILE A 68 9.35 -1.80 17.30
N GLU A 69 10.63 -1.47 17.39
CA GLU A 69 11.17 -0.34 18.15
C GLU A 69 10.68 1.01 17.58
N ASP A 70 10.23 1.05 16.32
CA ASP A 70 9.63 2.26 15.76
C ASP A 70 8.29 2.62 16.46
N ASN A 71 7.67 1.70 17.20
CA ASN A 71 6.50 2.00 18.04
C ASN A 71 6.85 2.76 19.33
N GLU A 72 8.12 2.81 19.74
CA GLU A 72 8.54 3.46 20.99
C GLU A 72 8.69 4.99 20.87
N LYS A 73 8.58 5.52 19.65
CA LYS A 73 8.63 6.95 19.37
C LYS A 73 7.37 7.40 18.63
N PRO A 74 6.87 8.62 18.87
CA PRO A 74 5.74 9.15 18.13
C PRO A 74 6.10 9.54 16.71
N THR A 75 7.37 9.87 16.46
CA THR A 75 7.85 10.46 15.22
C THR A 75 8.25 9.42 14.17
N ARG A 76 7.87 9.70 12.92
CA ARG A 76 8.31 8.96 11.75
C ARG A 76 9.72 9.42 11.36
N ASP A 77 10.59 8.48 11.04
CA ASP A 77 11.94 8.78 10.57
C ASP A 77 11.88 9.57 9.24
N SER A 78 12.60 10.69 9.18
CA SER A 78 12.56 11.62 8.05
C SER A 78 13.01 10.98 6.74
N LYS A 79 13.84 9.93 6.78
CA LYS A 79 14.27 9.20 5.58
C LYS A 79 13.12 8.63 4.75
N TYR A 80 11.94 8.43 5.36
CA TYR A 80 10.78 7.87 4.68
C TYR A 80 9.93 8.88 3.90
N TYR A 81 10.23 10.18 4.02
CA TYR A 81 9.50 11.26 3.35
C TYR A 81 10.37 12.44 2.92
N SER A 82 11.66 12.39 3.22
CA SER A 82 12.62 13.46 2.97
C SER A 82 13.88 12.90 2.35
N ALA A 83 14.34 13.54 1.28
CA ALA A 83 15.63 13.24 0.67
C ALA A 83 16.09 14.39 -0.23
N GLU A 84 17.40 14.59 -0.32
CA GLU A 84 18.00 15.37 -1.40
C GLU A 84 17.95 14.53 -2.68
N VAL A 85 16.93 14.75 -3.50
CA VAL A 85 16.75 13.97 -4.73
C VAL A 85 17.28 14.74 -5.92
N SER A 86 18.33 14.20 -6.53
CA SER A 86 18.64 14.48 -7.92
C SER A 86 17.69 13.69 -8.81
N ILE A 87 17.20 14.32 -9.87
CA ILE A 87 16.32 13.68 -10.86
C ILE A 87 16.93 12.41 -11.47
N LYS A 88 18.26 12.30 -11.47
CA LYS A 88 19.00 11.16 -12.03
C LYS A 88 18.86 9.88 -11.19
N ASP A 89 18.63 10.03 -9.89
CA ASP A 89 18.59 8.91 -8.95
C ASP A 89 17.16 8.40 -8.72
N LEU A 90 16.16 9.13 -9.24
CA LEU A 90 14.77 8.81 -9.01
C LEU A 90 14.27 7.74 -9.99
N VAL A 91 13.66 6.68 -9.42
CA VAL A 91 13.04 5.59 -10.16
C VAL A 91 11.58 5.43 -9.69
N LEU A 92 10.65 5.52 -10.64
CA LEU A 92 9.20 5.38 -10.40
C LEU A 92 8.65 4.25 -11.28
N GLY A 93 7.99 3.26 -10.68
CA GLY A 93 7.49 2.09 -11.41
C GLY A 93 8.59 1.26 -12.09
N GLY A 94 9.84 1.35 -11.61
CA GLY A 94 11.00 0.72 -12.24
C GLY A 94 11.54 1.49 -13.46
N VAL A 95 11.07 2.71 -13.71
CA VAL A 95 11.52 3.59 -14.81
C VAL A 95 12.19 4.83 -14.22
N SER A 96 13.35 5.23 -14.75
CA SER A 96 14.03 6.44 -14.26
C SER A 96 13.24 7.71 -14.61
N ALA A 97 13.31 8.73 -13.77
CA ALA A 97 12.68 10.03 -14.05
C ALA A 97 13.23 10.68 -15.32
N GLN A 98 14.52 10.47 -15.63
CA GLN A 98 15.12 10.93 -16.89
C GLN A 98 14.46 10.27 -18.11
N GLU A 99 14.21 8.95 -18.06
CA GLU A 99 13.50 8.26 -19.13
C GLU A 99 12.05 8.73 -19.29
N LEU A 100 11.35 8.96 -18.16
CA LEU A 100 9.98 9.48 -18.15
C LEU A 100 9.88 10.83 -18.90
N ILE A 101 10.90 11.68 -18.76
CA ILE A 101 10.96 12.99 -19.42
C ILE A 101 11.40 12.85 -20.87
N ASP A 102 12.55 12.22 -21.12
CA ASP A 102 13.19 12.24 -22.44
C ASP A 102 12.47 11.37 -23.47
N LYS A 103 11.96 10.20 -23.05
CA LYS A 103 11.34 9.22 -23.96
C LYS A 103 9.82 9.29 -23.93
N HIS A 104 9.25 9.43 -22.73
CA HIS A 104 7.79 9.38 -22.53
C HIS A 104 7.13 10.77 -22.49
N GLN A 105 7.93 11.84 -22.64
CA GLN A 105 7.46 13.23 -22.78
C GLN A 105 6.63 13.75 -21.59
N PHE A 106 6.82 13.16 -20.41
CA PHE A 106 6.27 13.72 -19.17
C PHE A 106 7.09 14.95 -18.75
N LYS A 107 6.46 15.89 -18.05
CA LYS A 107 7.14 17.06 -17.50
C LYS A 107 7.60 16.77 -16.09
N LEU A 108 8.65 17.48 -15.65
CA LEU A 108 9.09 17.43 -14.26
C LEU A 108 7.96 17.75 -13.27
N SER A 109 7.12 18.73 -13.60
CA SER A 109 5.95 19.11 -12.81
C SER A 109 4.89 18.00 -12.69
N ASP A 110 4.85 17.04 -13.62
CA ASP A 110 3.96 15.88 -13.50
C ASP A 110 4.47 14.89 -12.45
N LEU A 111 5.80 14.79 -12.31
CA LEU A 111 6.46 13.83 -11.42
C LEU A 111 6.52 14.31 -9.96
N GLU A 112 6.38 15.62 -9.74
CA GLU A 112 6.47 16.31 -8.46
C GLU A 112 5.60 15.71 -7.35
N ALA A 113 4.46 15.11 -7.71
CA ALA A 113 3.55 14.44 -6.78
C ALA A 113 4.19 13.24 -6.07
N TYR A 114 5.23 12.66 -6.65
CA TYR A 114 5.88 11.44 -6.18
C TYR A 114 7.24 11.72 -5.51
N PHE A 115 7.68 12.97 -5.44
CA PHE A 115 8.99 13.32 -4.93
C PHE A 115 8.95 13.50 -3.41
N PRO A 116 9.94 12.99 -2.67
CA PRO A 116 10.07 13.33 -1.27
C PRO A 116 10.31 14.83 -1.10
N THR A 117 10.03 15.33 0.10
CA THR A 117 10.22 16.75 0.42
C THR A 117 11.69 17.03 0.71
N SER A 118 12.15 18.26 0.44
CA SER A 118 13.52 18.68 0.73
C SER A 118 13.79 18.66 2.25
N PRO A 119 14.90 18.06 2.72
CA PRO A 119 15.27 18.10 4.14
C PRO A 119 15.43 19.53 4.68
N TYR A 120 15.99 20.43 3.86
CA TYR A 120 16.17 21.84 4.22
C TYR A 120 14.84 22.56 4.45
N GLU A 121 13.84 22.32 3.60
CA GLU A 121 12.53 22.96 3.75
C GLU A 121 11.77 22.38 4.96
N ILE A 122 11.94 21.08 5.24
CA ILE A 122 11.38 20.44 6.45
C ILE A 122 11.97 21.07 7.72
N GLU A 123 13.30 21.25 7.76
CA GLU A 123 13.98 21.89 8.88
C GLU A 123 13.51 23.34 9.06
N LYS A 124 13.38 24.08 7.97
CA LYS A 124 12.93 25.48 7.98
C LYS A 124 11.50 25.64 8.50
N THR A 125 10.57 24.75 8.12
CA THR A 125 9.19 24.74 8.65
C THR A 125 9.13 24.19 10.08
N GLY A 126 10.17 23.50 10.55
CA GLY A 126 10.16 22.78 11.83
C GLY A 126 9.14 21.65 11.83
N MET A 127 8.93 21.00 10.67
CA MET A 127 7.88 20.00 10.51
C MET A 127 8.26 18.66 11.15
N GLU A 128 7.34 18.12 11.94
CA GLU A 128 7.38 16.74 12.45
C GLU A 128 6.24 15.90 11.88
N VAL A 129 6.54 14.62 11.58
CA VAL A 129 5.54 13.63 11.17
C VAL A 129 5.34 12.64 12.30
N HIS A 130 4.10 12.49 12.75
CA HIS A 130 3.72 11.63 13.87
C HIS A 130 2.78 10.50 13.44
N TYR A 131 2.73 9.44 14.24
CA TYR A 131 1.70 8.41 14.15
C TYR A 131 0.63 8.59 15.23
N LEU A 132 -0.63 8.64 14.82
CA LEU A 132 -1.77 8.72 15.72
C LEU A 132 -1.81 7.51 16.66
N GLY A 133 -1.48 6.33 16.15
CA GLY A 133 -1.42 5.08 16.91
C GLY A 133 -0.47 5.09 18.12
N TYR A 134 0.45 6.06 18.23
CA TYR A 134 1.27 6.26 19.43
C TYR A 134 0.47 6.86 20.60
N TYR A 135 -0.51 7.72 20.29
CA TYR A 135 -1.27 8.47 21.29
C TYR A 135 -2.60 7.81 21.64
N VAL A 136 -3.18 7.08 20.69
CA VAL A 136 -4.44 6.35 20.85
C VAL A 136 -4.23 4.90 20.46
N LYS A 137 -4.87 3.98 21.17
CA LYS A 137 -4.81 2.55 20.83
C LYS A 137 -5.27 2.37 19.39
N TRP A 138 -4.37 1.90 18.52
CA TRP A 138 -4.70 1.59 17.14
C TRP A 138 -5.39 0.23 17.05
N HIS A 139 -6.72 0.23 16.98
CA HIS A 139 -7.53 -0.98 16.85
C HIS A 139 -8.52 -0.84 15.68
N PRO A 140 -8.21 -1.40 14.49
CA PRO A 140 -9.04 -1.16 13.30
C PRO A 140 -10.48 -1.65 13.38
N GLN A 141 -10.78 -2.68 14.17
CA GLN A 141 -12.16 -3.11 14.36
C GLN A 141 -12.98 -2.06 15.14
N ASP A 142 -12.41 -1.43 16.17
CA ASP A 142 -13.06 -0.31 16.88
C ASP A 142 -13.27 0.89 15.95
N VAL A 143 -12.26 1.22 15.12
CA VAL A 143 -12.35 2.31 14.14
C VAL A 143 -13.46 2.03 13.11
N TYR A 144 -13.59 0.78 12.67
CA TYR A 144 -14.67 0.35 11.78
C TYR A 144 -16.04 0.54 12.42
N TYR A 145 -16.27 0.02 13.64
CA TYR A 145 -17.56 0.18 14.32
C TYR A 145 -17.90 1.65 14.57
N TYR A 146 -16.92 2.44 15.02
CA TYR A 146 -17.10 3.88 15.19
C TYR A 146 -17.52 4.55 13.86
N SER A 147 -16.88 4.18 12.75
CA SER A 147 -17.19 4.74 11.43
C SER A 147 -18.61 4.39 10.99
N VAL A 148 -19.07 3.15 11.20
CA VAL A 148 -20.45 2.74 10.89
C VAL A 148 -21.48 3.46 11.76
N GLU A 149 -21.18 3.66 13.04
CA GLU A 149 -22.12 4.28 13.98
C GLU A 149 -22.23 5.80 13.83
N ASN A 150 -21.14 6.46 13.43
CA ASN A 150 -21.03 7.93 13.49
C ASN A 150 -20.90 8.60 12.11
N THR A 151 -20.90 7.83 11.01
CA THR A 151 -20.74 8.37 9.65
C THR A 151 -21.62 7.62 8.65
N ASP A 152 -21.62 8.06 7.40
CA ASP A 152 -22.31 7.38 6.29
C ASP A 152 -21.48 6.21 5.70
N PHE A 153 -20.46 5.73 6.41
CA PHE A 153 -19.64 4.62 5.96
C PHE A 153 -20.46 3.32 5.90
N MET A 154 -20.43 2.66 4.75
CA MET A 154 -21.05 1.35 4.55
C MET A 154 -19.96 0.31 4.26
N PRO A 155 -19.87 -0.77 5.06
CA PRO A 155 -19.01 -1.89 4.72
C PRO A 155 -19.50 -2.57 3.44
N ASN A 156 -18.64 -3.36 2.81
CA ASN A 156 -19.02 -4.17 1.66
C ASN A 156 -20.04 -5.26 2.06
N ASP A 157 -20.99 -5.57 1.18
CA ASP A 157 -22.02 -6.59 1.43
C ASP A 157 -21.40 -7.99 1.62
N HIS A 158 -20.28 -8.22 0.96
CA HIS A 158 -19.50 -9.45 0.99
C HIS A 158 -18.06 -9.16 1.42
N ARG A 159 -17.34 -10.21 1.82
CA ARG A 159 -15.91 -10.11 2.13
C ARG A 159 -15.11 -9.68 0.91
N THR A 160 -13.99 -9.01 1.13
CA THR A 160 -13.06 -8.66 0.06
C THR A 160 -12.22 -9.87 -0.34
N GLU A 161 -11.98 -10.06 -1.65
CA GLU A 161 -11.09 -11.13 -2.14
C GLU A 161 -9.69 -10.98 -1.54
N GLY A 162 -9.09 -12.09 -1.11
CA GLY A 162 -7.84 -12.07 -0.37
C GLY A 162 -8.00 -11.90 1.14
N SER A 163 -9.21 -11.59 1.62
CA SER A 163 -9.50 -11.31 3.03
C SER A 163 -10.85 -11.91 3.48
N PHE A 164 -11.03 -11.94 4.80
CA PHE A 164 -12.30 -12.20 5.48
C PHE A 164 -13.02 -10.91 5.89
N SER A 165 -12.33 -9.76 5.86
CA SER A 165 -12.86 -8.44 6.20
C SER A 165 -13.79 -7.90 5.12
N LYS A 166 -14.61 -6.93 5.52
CA LYS A 166 -15.58 -6.19 4.69
C LYS A 166 -15.38 -4.68 4.72
N TYR A 167 -14.37 -4.18 5.44
CA TYR A 167 -14.30 -2.75 5.78
C TYR A 167 -12.97 -2.08 5.44
N SER A 168 -11.87 -2.83 5.28
CA SER A 168 -10.57 -2.26 4.92
C SER A 168 -10.45 -2.06 3.40
N SER A 169 -9.59 -1.13 2.95
CA SER A 169 -9.17 -0.96 1.53
C SER A 169 -10.27 -1.25 0.50
N LEU A 170 -11.29 -0.40 0.46
CA LEU A 170 -12.48 -0.53 -0.40
C LEU A 170 -12.55 0.57 -1.48
N ASP A 171 -11.72 1.61 -1.36
CA ASP A 171 -11.80 2.85 -2.12
C ASP A 171 -10.99 2.83 -3.42
N ASP A 172 -10.13 1.82 -3.63
CA ASP A 172 -9.35 1.64 -4.86
C ASP A 172 -9.48 0.21 -5.42
N LYS A 173 -9.82 0.09 -6.71
CA LYS A 173 -9.87 -1.21 -7.42
C LYS A 173 -8.49 -1.87 -7.54
N ILE A 174 -7.41 -1.07 -7.55
CA ILE A 174 -6.03 -1.58 -7.62
C ILE A 174 -5.66 -2.37 -6.37
N ASP A 175 -6.32 -2.15 -5.21
CA ASP A 175 -6.04 -2.90 -3.97
C ASP A 175 -6.16 -4.41 -4.16
N TRP A 176 -7.17 -4.87 -4.91
CA TRP A 176 -7.36 -6.29 -5.20
C TRP A 176 -6.14 -6.87 -5.92
N LEU A 177 -5.60 -6.12 -6.89
CA LEU A 177 -4.40 -6.52 -7.60
C LEU A 177 -3.16 -6.40 -6.69
N HIS A 178 -3.07 -5.35 -5.87
CA HIS A 178 -1.97 -5.12 -4.94
C HIS A 178 -1.78 -6.31 -4.01
N TYR A 179 -2.80 -6.69 -3.26
CA TYR A 179 -2.69 -7.79 -2.31
C TYR A 179 -2.47 -9.14 -2.98
N HIS A 180 -3.05 -9.36 -4.17
CA HIS A 180 -2.73 -10.54 -4.95
C HIS A 180 -1.23 -10.58 -5.32
N THR A 181 -0.67 -9.48 -5.84
CA THR A 181 0.77 -9.39 -6.15
C THR A 181 1.66 -9.50 -4.91
N THR A 182 1.20 -9.00 -3.75
CA THR A 182 1.87 -9.17 -2.46
C THR A 182 2.00 -10.65 -2.09
N THR A 183 0.92 -11.43 -2.25
CA THR A 183 1.00 -12.89 -2.07
C THR A 183 1.99 -13.49 -3.04
N ILE A 184 1.89 -13.21 -4.34
CA ILE A 184 2.79 -13.78 -5.35
C ILE A 184 4.27 -13.49 -5.03
N LYS A 185 4.59 -12.27 -4.60
CA LYS A 185 5.96 -11.83 -4.39
C LYS A 185 6.55 -12.29 -3.05
N PHE A 186 5.75 -12.28 -1.99
CA PHE A 186 6.22 -12.46 -0.61
C PHE A 186 5.66 -13.70 0.11
N GLY A 187 4.68 -14.38 -0.49
CA GLY A 187 4.04 -15.56 0.09
C GLY A 187 3.06 -15.27 1.23
N ILE A 188 2.77 -13.99 1.48
CA ILE A 188 1.77 -13.49 2.44
C ILE A 188 0.83 -12.52 1.74
N GLY A 189 -0.45 -12.51 2.11
CA GLY A 189 -1.45 -11.66 1.50
C GLY A 189 -2.19 -10.79 2.50
N ARG A 190 -3.37 -10.34 2.06
CA ARG A 190 -4.23 -9.45 2.83
C ARG A 190 -4.74 -10.11 4.11
N ALA A 191 -5.17 -11.37 4.05
CA ALA A 191 -5.63 -12.10 5.22
C ALA A 191 -4.50 -12.30 6.24
N THR A 192 -3.24 -12.45 5.80
CA THR A 192 -2.11 -12.45 6.75
C THR A 192 -2.01 -11.13 7.50
N TYR A 193 -2.10 -9.99 6.83
CA TYR A 193 -2.06 -8.69 7.50
C TYR A 193 -3.24 -8.49 8.47
N ASP A 194 -4.46 -8.76 7.99
CA ASP A 194 -5.68 -8.62 8.80
C ASP A 194 -5.63 -9.55 10.03
N SER A 195 -5.34 -10.85 9.83
CA SER A 195 -5.27 -11.82 10.93
C SER A 195 -4.14 -11.52 11.91
N ALA A 196 -2.97 -11.07 11.45
CA ALA A 196 -1.85 -10.75 12.34
C ALA A 196 -2.20 -9.59 13.28
N GLN A 197 -2.95 -8.60 12.80
CA GLN A 197 -3.39 -7.46 13.58
C GLN A 197 -4.48 -7.87 14.58
N GLU A 198 -5.49 -8.63 14.15
CA GLU A 198 -6.57 -9.11 15.03
C GLU A 198 -6.04 -10.07 16.12
N ILE A 199 -5.03 -10.89 15.83
CA ILE A 199 -4.35 -11.71 16.85
C ILE A 199 -3.67 -10.82 17.90
N ARG A 200 -2.97 -9.76 17.49
CA ARG A 200 -2.28 -8.85 18.42
C ARG A 200 -3.25 -8.06 19.29
N ASN A 201 -4.42 -7.73 18.75
CA ASN A 201 -5.48 -7.04 19.48
C ASN A 201 -6.33 -7.95 20.37
N GLY A 202 -6.25 -9.27 20.16
CA GLY A 202 -6.96 -10.28 20.93
C GLY A 202 -8.36 -10.59 20.41
N ASP A 203 -8.69 -10.20 19.17
CA ASP A 203 -10.00 -10.41 18.56
C ASP A 203 -10.17 -11.85 18.06
N ILE A 204 -9.06 -12.47 17.63
CA ILE A 204 -9.00 -13.87 17.22
C ILE A 204 -7.78 -14.57 17.81
N THR A 205 -7.87 -15.90 17.90
CA THR A 205 -6.76 -16.78 18.28
C THR A 205 -5.79 -16.99 17.11
N ARG A 206 -4.58 -17.46 17.42
CA ARG A 206 -3.58 -17.81 16.39
C ARG A 206 -4.11 -18.91 15.47
N GLU A 207 -4.80 -19.89 16.02
CA GLU A 207 -5.38 -21.02 15.29
C GLU A 207 -6.43 -20.53 14.28
N GLU A 208 -7.31 -19.61 14.68
CA GLU A 208 -8.28 -18.95 13.80
C GLU A 208 -7.58 -18.16 12.70
N GLY A 209 -6.58 -17.34 13.04
CA GLY A 209 -5.83 -16.57 12.04
C GLY A 209 -5.13 -17.45 11.01
N VAL A 210 -4.49 -18.55 11.44
CA VAL A 210 -3.86 -19.51 10.52
C VAL A 210 -4.89 -20.16 9.59
N ALA A 211 -6.08 -20.47 10.09
CA ALA A 211 -7.17 -21.01 9.28
C ALA A 211 -7.69 -20.00 8.24
N LEU A 212 -7.82 -18.72 8.62
CA LEU A 212 -8.22 -17.63 7.74
C LEU A 212 -7.18 -17.39 6.64
N ILE A 213 -5.89 -17.32 7.01
CA ILE A 213 -4.77 -17.19 6.06
C ILE A 213 -4.80 -18.31 5.03
N LYS A 214 -4.89 -19.57 5.48
CA LYS A 214 -4.95 -20.74 4.58
C LYS A 214 -6.12 -20.66 3.60
N ARG A 215 -7.23 -20.06 4.03
CA ARG A 215 -8.47 -20.01 3.25
C ARG A 215 -8.47 -18.87 2.23
N PHE A 216 -7.91 -17.71 2.58
CA PHE A 216 -8.14 -16.47 1.83
C PHE A 216 -6.88 -15.86 1.21
N ASP A 217 -5.68 -16.09 1.72
CA ASP A 217 -4.48 -15.52 1.09
C ASP A 217 -4.26 -16.07 -0.32
N GLY A 218 -3.89 -15.19 -1.24
CA GLY A 218 -3.63 -15.55 -2.64
C GLY A 218 -4.87 -15.82 -3.48
N GLU A 219 -6.07 -15.54 -2.98
CA GLU A 219 -7.28 -15.53 -3.80
C GLU A 219 -7.08 -14.69 -5.06
N PHE A 220 -7.66 -15.18 -6.16
CA PHE A 220 -7.60 -14.49 -7.43
C PHE A 220 -8.52 -13.25 -7.39
N PRO A 221 -8.05 -12.07 -7.82
CA PRO A 221 -8.83 -10.83 -7.75
C PRO A 221 -9.90 -10.75 -8.85
N GLN A 222 -10.83 -11.71 -8.87
CA GLN A 222 -11.81 -11.90 -9.93
C GLN A 222 -12.71 -10.67 -10.12
N GLN A 223 -13.00 -9.93 -9.05
CA GLN A 223 -13.91 -8.79 -9.07
C GLN A 223 -13.42 -7.65 -9.96
N TYR A 224 -12.14 -7.26 -9.83
CA TYR A 224 -11.60 -6.06 -10.49
C TYR A 224 -10.42 -6.31 -11.43
N ILE A 225 -10.01 -7.56 -11.66
CA ILE A 225 -8.87 -7.84 -12.55
C ILE A 225 -9.06 -7.25 -13.95
N LYS A 226 -10.28 -7.27 -14.49
CA LYS A 226 -10.58 -6.70 -15.82
C LYS A 226 -10.43 -5.19 -15.82
N ASP A 227 -10.98 -4.50 -14.81
CA ASP A 227 -10.81 -3.06 -14.63
C ASP A 227 -9.33 -2.67 -14.50
N CYS A 228 -8.56 -3.45 -13.74
CA CYS A 228 -7.13 -3.21 -13.56
C CYS A 228 -6.36 -3.39 -14.88
N CYS A 229 -6.66 -4.43 -15.66
CA CYS A 229 -6.04 -4.68 -16.96
C CYS A 229 -6.40 -3.57 -17.96
N GLU A 230 -7.67 -3.19 -18.03
CA GLU A 230 -8.13 -2.07 -18.85
C GLU A 230 -7.44 -0.78 -18.42
N TYR A 231 -7.41 -0.47 -17.12
CA TYR A 231 -6.72 0.70 -16.58
C TYR A 231 -5.22 0.66 -16.89
N MET A 232 -4.54 -0.47 -16.87
CA MET A 232 -3.11 -0.52 -17.24
C MET A 232 -2.87 -0.64 -18.75
N ASP A 233 -3.92 -0.76 -19.56
CA ASP A 233 -3.83 -1.06 -21.00
C ASP A 233 -2.94 -2.29 -21.25
N ILE A 234 -3.29 -3.39 -20.59
CA ILE A 234 -2.69 -4.72 -20.77
C ILE A 234 -3.80 -5.76 -20.95
N THR A 235 -3.46 -6.84 -21.63
CA THR A 235 -4.30 -8.02 -21.74
C THR A 235 -4.25 -8.86 -20.47
N LEU A 236 -5.27 -9.68 -20.26
CA LEU A 236 -5.26 -10.66 -19.18
C LEU A 236 -4.10 -11.67 -19.32
N GLN A 237 -3.69 -11.98 -20.55
CA GLN A 237 -2.54 -12.83 -20.81
C GLN A 237 -1.23 -12.18 -20.34
N GLU A 238 -1.00 -10.90 -20.66
CA GLU A 238 0.16 -10.15 -20.17
C GLU A 238 0.18 -10.07 -18.63
N TYR A 239 -0.98 -9.97 -17.99
CA TYR A 239 -1.10 -10.09 -16.55
C TYR A 239 -0.60 -11.46 -16.05
N HIS A 240 -1.07 -12.57 -16.63
CA HIS A 240 -0.64 -13.91 -16.23
C HIS A 240 0.87 -14.11 -16.45
N ASP A 241 1.40 -13.62 -17.57
CA ASP A 241 2.81 -13.70 -17.91
C ASP A 241 3.68 -12.86 -16.95
N ALA A 242 3.20 -11.70 -16.51
CA ALA A 242 3.88 -10.88 -15.51
C ALA A 242 3.89 -11.56 -14.15
N ILE A 243 2.74 -12.07 -13.70
CA ILE A 243 2.59 -12.75 -12.41
C ILE A 243 3.51 -13.98 -12.29
N GLU A 244 3.71 -14.74 -13.36
CA GLU A 244 4.61 -15.92 -13.35
C GLU A 244 6.06 -15.53 -13.00
N LYS A 245 6.53 -14.35 -13.41
CA LYS A 245 7.91 -13.88 -13.20
C LYS A 245 8.21 -13.52 -11.76
N PHE A 246 7.20 -13.17 -10.96
CA PHE A 246 7.39 -12.66 -9.60
C PHE A 246 7.34 -13.73 -8.51
N ARG A 247 7.08 -15.00 -8.86
CA ARG A 247 7.19 -16.11 -7.91
C ARG A 247 8.66 -16.46 -7.69
N SER A 248 9.17 -16.08 -6.52
CA SER A 248 10.55 -16.42 -6.18
C SER A 248 10.71 -17.92 -5.88
N PRO A 249 11.72 -18.61 -6.46
CA PRO A 249 11.95 -20.04 -6.23
C PRO A 249 12.22 -20.43 -4.77
N HIS A 250 12.56 -19.50 -3.89
CA HIS A 250 12.74 -19.80 -2.46
C HIS A 250 11.42 -19.86 -1.68
N LEU A 251 10.33 -19.31 -2.23
CA LEU A 251 9.00 -19.32 -1.61
C LEU A 251 8.05 -20.33 -2.25
N TRP A 252 8.16 -20.53 -3.56
CA TRP A 252 7.18 -21.25 -4.36
C TRP A 252 7.74 -22.53 -4.99
N ASP A 253 6.90 -23.58 -5.00
CA ASP A 253 7.08 -24.78 -5.81
C ASP A 253 5.88 -24.99 -6.74
N LYS A 254 6.12 -25.46 -7.96
CA LYS A 254 5.07 -25.83 -8.91
C LYS A 254 4.88 -27.34 -8.89
N VAL A 255 3.84 -27.82 -8.21
CA VAL A 255 3.53 -29.24 -8.07
C VAL A 255 2.30 -29.55 -8.91
N ASN A 256 2.44 -30.43 -9.91
CA ASN A 256 1.37 -30.80 -10.84
C ASN A 256 0.72 -29.59 -11.54
N GLY A 257 1.52 -28.58 -11.89
CA GLY A 257 1.05 -27.34 -12.52
C GLY A 257 0.44 -26.31 -11.56
N ILE A 258 0.31 -26.63 -10.27
CA ILE A 258 -0.25 -25.73 -9.24
C ILE A 258 0.88 -25.16 -8.39
N TRP A 259 0.90 -23.85 -8.24
CA TRP A 259 1.83 -23.16 -7.35
C TRP A 259 1.45 -23.36 -5.88
N GLN A 260 2.42 -23.73 -5.06
CA GLN A 260 2.26 -23.93 -3.62
C GLN A 260 3.43 -23.29 -2.87
N LEU A 261 3.15 -22.73 -1.69
CA LEU A 261 4.20 -22.27 -0.80
C LEU A 261 5.02 -23.44 -0.26
N LYS A 262 6.34 -23.25 -0.19
CA LYS A 262 7.29 -24.21 0.40
C LYS A 262 7.08 -24.39 1.89
N LYS A 263 6.89 -23.28 2.60
CA LYS A 263 6.73 -23.22 4.06
C LYS A 263 5.50 -22.39 4.45
N PRO A 264 4.29 -22.88 4.15
CA PRO A 264 3.09 -22.17 4.56
C PRO A 264 2.88 -22.30 6.07
N ILE A 265 2.40 -21.22 6.70
CA ILE A 265 2.19 -21.15 8.16
C ILE A 265 1.27 -22.26 8.68
N TRP A 266 0.28 -22.69 7.90
CA TRP A 266 -0.65 -23.76 8.27
C TRP A 266 -0.06 -25.18 8.22
N LYS A 267 1.23 -25.33 7.89
CA LYS A 267 1.98 -26.59 8.03
C LYS A 267 2.96 -26.55 9.20
N GLU A 268 3.14 -25.41 9.87
CA GLU A 268 3.95 -25.35 11.08
C GLU A 268 3.25 -26.09 12.23
N LYS A 269 4.02 -26.85 13.00
CA LYS A 269 3.50 -27.49 14.21
C LYS A 269 3.48 -26.44 15.31
N ILE A 270 2.34 -26.32 16.00
CA ILE A 270 2.14 -25.49 17.19
C ILE A 270 3.07 -25.99 18.30
#